data_AF-A0A364N115-F1
#
_entry.id   AF-A0A364N115-F1
#
_cell.length_a   1.000
_cell.length_b   1.000
_cell.length_c   1.000
_cell.angle_alpha   90.00
_cell.angle_beta   90.00
_cell.angle_gamma   90.00
#
_symmetry.space_group_name_H-M   'P 1'
#
loop_
_entity.id
_entity.type
_entity.pdbx_description
1 polymer ?
#
loop_
_entity_poly.entity_id
_entity_poly.type
_entity_poly.pdbx_seq_one_letter_code
_entity_poly.pdbx_strand_id
1 'polypeptide(L)'
;MRTEPDLAANWSAVPPPPQMQDSNTTPLSQLYQLPVNSSSTLQRIQKSRYVDLISAAPVKSTKPMSFPNQSPGAQAPDAFAPPPTLQAHQFATVLQESINKAFNPHPTVYEKVNVLFLKWKNTDLDVDALERELAEAFTKTWQFSCDFFTLDPAKGLSAQLELNEVIVRLGKTHGGEKNLLIIVYSGHGKLDDLFGRRTLKIASRMGKNGNLVEPCPDWTHSTAVLNGIGDILHILDCCAAASAFTELDCDILAASSANSSAESDPSKSFTRALIDTILATKGNPLTALELYRTIARLKRDKLLYYTPVYVPGKRKGIVLQAPRTAKAASKMTVPNYKVSPDGPRALLTVQLQEDFGKGNLEKLQGHILSNVPKEVTGLQVKFEGAFKSESTILQFSVPIEIWAAIGTHPSFGFVGFVNSPNLLIQPPSPVADAGHAPSRIGEQEVGFFI
;
A
#
# COMPACT_ATOMS: atom_id res chain seq x y z
N MET A 1 4.23 58.81 -16.01
CA MET A 1 3.83 59.79 -14.98
C MET A 1 2.31 59.79 -14.87
N ARG A 2 1.80 59.87 -13.64
CA ARG A 2 0.40 59.72 -13.15
C ARG A 2 0.11 58.37 -12.46
N THR A 3 0.74 58.26 -11.30
CA THR A 3 0.22 57.92 -9.95
C THR A 3 -1.12 57.20 -9.81
N GLU A 4 -1.07 56.07 -9.11
CA GLU A 4 -2.15 55.34 -8.43
C GLU A 4 -2.82 56.18 -7.32
N PRO A 5 -4.08 55.87 -6.95
CA PRO A 5 -4.64 56.24 -5.66
C PRO A 5 -4.68 55.06 -4.67
N ASP A 6 -4.15 55.36 -3.48
CA ASP A 6 -4.28 54.66 -2.20
C ASP A 6 -5.74 54.37 -1.84
N LEU A 7 -6.05 53.12 -1.48
CA LEU A 7 -7.31 52.72 -0.84
C LEU A 7 -7.00 52.08 0.52
N ALA A 8 -6.46 52.89 1.42
CA ALA A 8 -6.45 52.63 2.86
C ALA A 8 -7.47 53.56 3.54
N ALA A 9 -8.71 53.08 3.76
CA ALA A 9 -9.63 53.54 4.82
C ALA A 9 -11.04 52.97 4.57
N ASN A 10 -11.39 51.85 5.23
CA ASN A 10 -12.73 51.62 5.79
C ASN A 10 -12.81 50.21 6.40
N TRP A 11 -12.49 50.09 7.68
CA TRP A 11 -13.19 49.15 8.57
C TRP A 11 -13.11 49.70 10.00
N SER A 12 -14.21 50.30 10.42
CA SER A 12 -14.48 50.65 11.81
C SER A 12 -15.95 50.32 12.09
N ALA A 13 -16.17 49.75 13.28
CA ALA A 13 -17.45 49.40 13.90
C ALA A 13 -18.10 48.05 13.51
N VAL A 14 -17.64 46.98 14.18
CA VAL A 14 -18.47 45.81 14.51
C VAL A 14 -18.83 45.94 16.00
N PRO A 15 -20.11 45.94 16.41
CA PRO A 15 -20.49 46.03 17.82
C PRO A 15 -20.22 44.72 18.58
N PRO A 16 -19.91 44.77 19.89
CA PRO A 16 -19.61 43.58 20.68
C PRO A 16 -20.87 42.74 20.97
N PRO A 17 -20.74 41.40 21.13
CA PRO A 17 -21.85 40.55 21.52
C PRO A 17 -22.27 40.79 22.98
N PRO A 18 -23.55 40.58 23.33
CA PRO A 18 -24.06 40.84 24.67
C PRO A 18 -23.52 39.83 25.69
N GLN A 19 -23.08 40.35 26.84
CA GLN A 19 -22.72 39.57 28.03
C GLN A 19 -23.97 38.94 28.65
N MET A 20 -24.02 37.60 28.74
CA MET A 20 -24.98 36.90 29.60
C MET A 20 -24.32 36.61 30.95
N GLN A 21 -25.00 37.06 32.01
CA GLN A 21 -24.65 36.87 33.40
C GLN A 21 -24.90 35.42 33.86
N ASP A 22 -24.02 34.96 34.75
CA ASP A 22 -24.10 33.69 35.46
C ASP A 22 -25.40 33.54 36.26
N SER A 23 -26.02 32.35 36.15
CA SER A 23 -26.73 31.76 37.29
C SER A 23 -26.91 30.24 37.14
N ASN A 24 -26.52 29.55 38.22
CA ASN A 24 -27.01 28.26 38.72
C ASN A 24 -26.60 26.94 38.03
N THR A 25 -25.50 26.41 38.57
CA THR A 25 -25.24 25.01 38.95
C THR A 25 -26.45 24.06 39.05
N THR A 26 -26.43 22.94 38.31
CA THR A 26 -26.83 21.58 38.75
C THR A 26 -26.20 20.53 37.80
N PRO A 27 -25.73 19.35 38.25
CA PRO A 27 -24.92 18.43 37.43
C PRO A 27 -25.75 17.57 36.47
N LEU A 28 -25.31 17.45 35.22
CA LEU A 28 -25.79 16.47 34.23
C LEU A 28 -25.22 15.07 34.53
N SER A 29 -25.65 14.49 35.65
CA SER A 29 -25.43 13.08 35.97
C SER A 29 -26.78 12.44 36.29
N GLN A 30 -27.56 12.16 35.25
CA GLN A 30 -28.69 11.21 35.19
C GLN A 30 -29.58 11.62 34.03
N LEU A 31 -29.49 10.91 32.90
CA LEU A 31 -30.61 10.46 32.07
C LEU A 31 -30.05 9.71 30.85
N TYR A 32 -30.67 8.56 30.58
CA TYR A 32 -30.37 7.56 29.53
C TYR A 32 -29.32 6.50 29.85
N GLN A 33 -29.66 5.64 30.81
CA GLN A 33 -29.37 4.21 30.69
C GLN A 33 -30.46 3.57 29.82
N LEU A 34 -30.08 3.03 28.66
CA LEU A 34 -30.81 1.98 27.95
C LEU A 34 -29.81 0.87 27.55
N PRO A 35 -30.25 -0.40 27.59
CA PRO A 35 -29.35 -1.55 27.55
C PRO A 35 -28.74 -1.76 26.16
N VAL A 36 -27.42 -1.93 26.13
CA VAL A 36 -26.67 -2.36 24.94
C VAL A 36 -26.93 -3.85 24.72
N ASN A 37 -27.82 -4.18 23.78
CA ASN A 37 -27.81 -5.49 23.13
C ASN A 37 -26.58 -5.53 22.22
N SER A 38 -25.51 -6.19 22.68
CA SER A 38 -24.30 -6.46 21.92
C SER A 38 -24.57 -7.54 20.87
N SER A 39 -24.98 -7.13 19.68
CA SER A 39 -24.80 -7.93 18.47
C SER A 39 -24.43 -7.00 17.32
N SER A 40 -23.12 -6.84 17.09
CA SER A 40 -22.61 -6.39 15.79
C SER A 40 -21.12 -6.72 15.65
N THR A 41 -20.88 -7.68 14.75
CA THR A 41 -19.86 -7.57 13.69
C THR A 41 -18.39 -7.74 14.09
N LEU A 42 -18.02 -8.99 14.36
CA LEU A 42 -16.67 -9.51 14.18
C LEU A 42 -16.34 -9.64 12.67
N GLN A 43 -16.05 -8.52 12.00
CA GLN A 43 -15.41 -8.55 10.68
C GLN A 43 -14.41 -7.38 10.53
N ARG A 44 -13.11 -7.69 10.71
CA ARG A 44 -11.91 -7.08 10.07
C ARG A 44 -10.69 -7.11 10.98
N ILE A 45 -10.10 -8.29 11.18
CA ILE A 45 -8.69 -8.41 11.57
C ILE A 45 -8.09 -9.63 10.87
N GLN A 46 -7.67 -9.47 9.60
CA GLN A 46 -6.95 -10.53 8.87
C GLN A 46 -5.52 -10.15 8.44
N LYS A 47 -4.98 -8.99 8.86
CA LYS A 47 -3.58 -8.63 8.56
C LYS A 47 -2.64 -8.50 9.77
N SER A 48 -3.11 -8.76 11.00
CA SER A 48 -2.30 -8.53 12.21
C SER A 48 -1.79 -9.78 12.95
N ARG A 49 -2.16 -11.00 12.56
CA ARG A 49 -1.91 -12.21 13.39
C ARG A 49 -0.74 -13.09 12.99
N TYR A 50 0.11 -12.69 12.04
CA TYR A 50 1.17 -13.58 11.53
C TYR A 50 2.51 -13.52 12.27
N VAL A 51 2.61 -12.88 13.44
CA VAL A 51 3.90 -12.69 14.14
C VAL A 51 4.03 -13.44 15.48
N ASP A 52 2.94 -13.89 16.10
CA ASP A 52 3.03 -14.50 17.43
C ASP A 52 2.52 -15.94 17.42
N LEU A 53 3.43 -16.92 17.41
CA LEU A 53 3.29 -18.25 18.06
C LEU A 53 4.47 -19.18 17.68
N ILE A 54 5.61 -19.03 18.35
CA ILE A 54 6.57 -20.13 18.55
C ILE A 54 7.00 -20.12 20.02
N SER A 55 6.40 -20.98 20.84
CA SER A 55 7.04 -21.54 22.03
C SER A 55 6.28 -22.79 22.48
N ALA A 56 7.02 -23.88 22.65
CA ALA A 56 6.56 -25.24 22.88
C ALA A 56 6.30 -25.57 24.36
N ALA A 57 5.39 -26.50 24.64
CA ALA A 57 5.46 -27.46 25.75
C ALA A 57 4.49 -28.65 25.54
N PRO A 58 4.76 -29.86 26.09
CA PRO A 58 4.30 -31.14 25.55
C PRO A 58 3.02 -31.69 26.21
N VAL A 59 2.21 -32.42 25.45
CA VAL A 59 1.00 -33.12 25.95
C VAL A 59 1.31 -34.60 26.19
N LYS A 60 1.00 -35.07 27.40
CA LYS A 60 1.12 -36.48 27.83
C LYS A 60 -0.07 -37.32 27.34
N SER A 61 0.21 -38.58 27.02
CA SER A 61 -0.75 -39.57 26.50
C SER A 61 -1.70 -40.14 27.56
N THR A 62 -2.94 -40.43 27.18
CA THR A 62 -3.72 -41.57 27.68
C THR A 62 -4.63 -42.14 26.57
N LYS A 63 -4.86 -43.45 26.63
CA LYS A 63 -5.46 -44.37 25.63
C LYS A 63 -7.01 -44.40 25.70
N PRO A 64 -7.71 -45.13 24.78
CA PRO A 64 -8.95 -44.69 24.14
C PRO A 64 -10.23 -45.18 24.82
N MET A 65 -11.33 -44.45 24.61
CA MET A 65 -12.68 -44.92 24.91
C MET A 65 -13.58 -44.70 23.68
N SER A 66 -14.16 -45.79 23.18
CA SER A 66 -15.00 -45.87 21.99
C SER A 66 -16.46 -45.59 22.31
N PHE A 67 -17.11 -44.63 21.62
CA PHE A 67 -18.57 -44.53 21.41
C PHE A 67 -18.84 -43.52 20.25
N PRO A 68 -20.08 -43.40 19.73
CA PRO A 68 -20.70 -44.12 18.63
C PRO A 68 -20.81 -43.26 17.34
N ASN A 69 -21.27 -43.88 16.25
CA ASN A 69 -21.52 -43.26 14.94
C ASN A 69 -22.53 -42.09 15.03
N GLN A 70 -22.03 -40.87 15.25
CA GLN A 70 -22.66 -39.61 14.87
C GLN A 70 -21.52 -38.71 14.40
N SER A 71 -21.46 -38.38 13.12
CA SER A 71 -20.53 -37.35 12.63
C SER A 71 -20.85 -36.05 13.38
N PRO A 72 -19.98 -35.55 14.27
CA PRO A 72 -20.18 -34.24 14.85
C PRO A 72 -19.99 -33.27 13.68
N GLY A 73 -21.03 -32.51 13.34
CA GLY A 73 -20.88 -31.33 12.51
C GLY A 73 -19.92 -30.40 13.24
N ALA A 74 -18.63 -30.53 12.95
CA ALA A 74 -17.61 -29.63 13.45
C ALA A 74 -17.90 -28.28 12.82
N GLN A 75 -18.66 -27.44 13.53
CA GLN A 75 -18.70 -26.02 13.24
C GLN A 75 -17.27 -25.52 13.42
N ALA A 76 -16.59 -25.31 12.30
CA ALA A 76 -15.33 -24.58 12.31
C ALA A 76 -15.59 -23.24 13.02
N PRO A 77 -14.67 -22.74 13.85
CA PRO A 77 -14.82 -21.42 14.48
C PRO A 77 -15.26 -20.38 13.44
N ASP A 78 -16.09 -19.39 13.81
CA ASP A 78 -16.60 -18.34 12.89
C ASP A 78 -15.51 -17.64 12.05
N ALA A 79 -14.24 -17.78 12.45
CA ALA A 79 -13.05 -17.38 11.69
C ALA A 79 -12.79 -18.16 10.38
N PHE A 80 -13.56 -19.21 10.07
CA PHE A 80 -13.38 -20.09 8.90
C PHE A 80 -14.52 -20.00 7.87
N ALA A 81 -15.36 -18.97 7.91
CA ALA A 81 -16.31 -18.73 6.84
C ALA A 81 -15.55 -18.67 5.50
N PRO A 82 -15.94 -19.49 4.49
CA PRO A 82 -15.25 -19.47 3.22
C PRO A 82 -15.36 -18.08 2.57
N PRO A 83 -14.32 -17.63 1.85
CA PRO A 83 -14.38 -16.38 1.09
C PRO A 83 -15.64 -16.35 0.20
N PRO A 84 -16.29 -15.19 0.01
CA PRO A 84 -17.43 -15.08 -0.89
C PRO A 84 -17.08 -15.60 -2.28
N THR A 85 -17.97 -16.41 -2.87
CA THR A 85 -17.77 -16.98 -4.20
C THR A 85 -17.96 -15.91 -5.29
N LEU A 86 -17.28 -16.09 -6.43
CA LEU A 86 -17.43 -15.26 -7.63
C LEU A 86 -17.92 -16.10 -8.81
N GLN A 87 -18.65 -15.50 -9.73
CA GLN A 87 -18.78 -16.09 -11.07
C GLN A 87 -17.48 -15.92 -11.84
N ALA A 88 -17.20 -16.81 -12.79
CA ALA A 88 -15.97 -16.78 -13.58
C ALA A 88 -15.76 -15.46 -14.33
N HIS A 89 -16.83 -14.87 -14.83
CA HIS A 89 -16.77 -13.56 -15.49
C HIS A 89 -16.39 -12.44 -14.51
N GLN A 90 -16.88 -12.49 -13.27
CA GLN A 90 -16.53 -11.51 -12.23
C GLN A 90 -15.06 -11.65 -11.83
N PHE A 91 -14.58 -12.88 -11.67
CA PHE A 91 -13.16 -13.15 -11.44
C PHE A 91 -12.29 -12.58 -12.56
N ALA A 92 -12.65 -12.83 -13.83
CA ALA A 92 -11.92 -12.28 -14.98
C ALA A 92 -11.94 -10.75 -14.99
N THR A 93 -13.08 -10.11 -14.71
CA THR A 93 -13.21 -8.66 -14.60
C THR A 93 -12.32 -8.08 -13.50
N VAL A 94 -12.39 -8.60 -12.28
CA VAL A 94 -11.57 -8.11 -11.15
C VAL A 94 -10.08 -8.23 -11.46
N LEU A 95 -9.67 -9.34 -12.08
CA LEU A 95 -8.28 -9.54 -12.45
C LEU A 95 -7.84 -8.57 -13.56
N GLN A 96 -8.67 -8.36 -14.57
CA GLN A 96 -8.39 -7.39 -15.64
C GLN A 96 -8.30 -5.95 -15.11
N GLU A 97 -9.22 -5.56 -14.23
CA GLU A 97 -9.18 -4.26 -13.56
C GLU A 97 -7.90 -4.10 -12.75
N SER A 98 -7.49 -5.15 -12.03
CA SER A 98 -6.25 -5.16 -11.24
C SER A 98 -5.00 -5.02 -12.13
N ILE A 99 -4.99 -5.67 -13.30
CA ILE A 99 -3.92 -5.54 -14.30
C ILE A 99 -3.88 -4.11 -14.84
N ASN A 100 -5.01 -3.59 -15.29
CA ASN A 100 -5.11 -2.22 -15.81
C ASN A 100 -4.70 -1.19 -14.75
N LYS A 101 -5.03 -1.43 -13.49
CA LYS A 101 -4.63 -0.56 -12.37
C LYS A 101 -3.15 -0.65 -12.08
N ALA A 102 -2.58 -1.85 -12.07
CA ALA A 102 -1.16 -2.08 -11.77
C ALA A 102 -0.23 -1.48 -12.83
N PHE A 103 -0.64 -1.56 -14.10
CA PHE A 103 0.22 -1.26 -15.24
C PHE A 103 -0.23 -0.06 -16.07
N ASN A 104 -1.38 0.54 -15.73
CA ASN A 104 -1.96 1.71 -16.39
C ASN A 104 -1.56 1.87 -17.87
N PRO A 105 -2.10 1.06 -18.78
CA PRO A 105 -1.71 1.07 -20.20
C PRO A 105 -2.01 2.40 -20.91
N HIS A 106 -2.84 3.25 -20.29
CA HIS A 106 -3.22 4.57 -20.79
C HIS A 106 -2.97 5.65 -19.74
N PRO A 107 -1.69 5.94 -19.44
CA PRO A 107 -1.35 6.84 -18.36
C PRO A 107 -1.77 8.28 -18.63
N THR A 108 -2.04 9.01 -17.55
CA THR A 108 -2.28 10.46 -17.63
C THR A 108 -0.99 11.13 -18.10
N VAL A 109 -1.07 11.95 -19.15
CA VAL A 109 0.01 12.86 -19.52
C VAL A 109 -0.15 14.12 -18.68
N TYR A 110 0.67 14.23 -17.63
CA TYR A 110 0.58 15.37 -16.72
C TYR A 110 1.14 16.63 -17.38
N GLU A 111 0.38 17.73 -17.28
CA GLU A 111 0.84 19.06 -17.68
C GLU A 111 1.68 19.69 -16.55
N LYS A 112 1.36 19.35 -15.29
CA LYS A 112 2.08 19.82 -14.10
C LYS A 112 2.19 18.69 -13.07
N VAL A 113 3.35 18.57 -12.44
CA VAL A 113 3.55 17.73 -11.25
C VAL A 113 4.18 18.58 -10.15
N ASN A 114 3.58 18.57 -8.96
CA ASN A 114 4.09 19.27 -7.79
C ASN A 114 4.23 18.31 -6.61
N VAL A 115 5.34 18.44 -5.90
CA VAL A 115 5.66 17.68 -4.69
C VAL A 115 5.68 18.63 -3.51
N LEU A 116 4.74 18.50 -2.58
CA LEU A 116 4.76 19.21 -1.31
C LEU A 116 5.50 18.37 -0.27
N PHE A 117 6.63 18.87 0.21
CA PHE A 117 7.33 18.32 1.37
C PHE A 117 6.83 19.01 2.63
N LEU A 118 6.26 18.21 3.53
CA LEU A 118 5.72 18.69 4.80
C LEU A 118 6.47 18.06 5.96
N LYS A 119 7.04 18.91 6.81
CA LYS A 119 7.73 18.52 8.04
C LYS A 119 7.35 19.41 9.21
N TRP A 120 7.79 19.04 10.41
CA TRP A 120 7.68 19.86 11.61
C TRP A 120 8.94 20.68 11.84
N LYS A 121 8.78 21.91 12.33
CA LYS A 121 9.91 22.78 12.72
C LYS A 121 10.73 22.19 13.87
N ASN A 122 10.04 21.57 14.82
CA ASN A 122 10.61 21.05 16.06
C ASN A 122 10.52 19.52 16.10
N THR A 123 10.81 18.85 14.98
CA THR A 123 10.87 17.39 14.96
C THR A 123 12.08 16.88 15.75
N ASP A 124 11.91 15.74 16.41
CA ASP A 124 13.01 14.99 17.02
C ASP A 124 13.65 13.97 16.05
N LEU A 125 13.30 14.04 14.76
CA LEU A 125 13.87 13.24 13.68
C LEU A 125 14.77 14.10 12.78
N ASP A 126 15.94 13.58 12.39
CA ASP A 126 16.83 14.25 11.44
C ASP A 126 16.46 13.86 9.99
N VAL A 127 15.42 14.52 9.45
CA VAL A 127 14.86 14.22 8.12
C VAL A 127 15.31 15.21 7.03
N ASP A 128 15.88 16.35 7.44
CA ASP A 128 16.10 17.51 6.57
C ASP A 128 17.02 17.22 5.38
N ALA A 129 18.12 16.49 5.62
CA ALA A 129 19.08 16.17 4.57
C ALA A 129 18.47 15.24 3.52
N LEU A 130 17.78 14.18 3.96
CA LEU A 130 17.15 13.20 3.09
C LEU A 130 15.95 13.78 2.32
N GLU A 131 15.15 14.66 2.94
CA GLU A 131 14.06 15.35 2.23
C GLU A 131 14.57 16.24 1.10
N ARG A 132 15.65 16.99 1.34
CA ARG A 132 16.26 17.82 0.29
C ARG A 132 16.82 16.96 -0.83
N GLU A 133 17.49 15.85 -0.51
CA GLU A 133 17.99 14.93 -1.51
C GLU A 133 16.85 14.28 -2.32
N LEU A 134 15.72 13.93 -1.68
CA LEU A 134 14.55 13.41 -2.37
C LEU A 134 13.91 14.45 -3.30
N ALA A 135 13.82 15.72 -2.87
CA ALA A 135 13.38 16.80 -3.75
C ALA A 135 14.31 16.98 -4.96
N GLU A 136 15.62 16.91 -4.75
CA GLU A 136 16.59 16.94 -5.84
C GLU A 136 16.44 15.74 -6.78
N ALA A 137 16.18 14.54 -6.26
CA ALA A 137 15.96 13.34 -7.08
C ALA A 137 14.71 13.50 -7.97
N PHE A 138 13.59 13.98 -7.43
CA PHE A 138 12.39 14.28 -8.22
C PHE A 138 12.66 15.34 -9.30
N THR A 139 13.37 16.41 -8.93
CA THR A 139 13.69 17.52 -9.85
C THR A 139 14.63 17.07 -10.97
N LYS A 140 15.73 16.39 -10.64
CA LYS A 140 16.76 15.95 -11.62
C LYS A 140 16.23 14.84 -12.54
N THR A 141 15.38 13.95 -12.02
CA THR A 141 14.91 12.76 -12.77
C THR A 141 13.73 13.10 -13.68
N TRP A 142 12.74 13.83 -13.16
CA TRP A 142 11.48 14.07 -13.87
C TRP A 142 11.05 15.54 -13.91
N GLN A 143 11.88 16.49 -13.46
CA GLN A 143 11.59 17.93 -13.53
C GLN A 143 10.32 18.32 -12.76
N PHE A 144 10.02 17.61 -11.66
CA PHE A 144 8.90 17.97 -10.79
C PHE A 144 9.19 19.27 -10.06
N SER A 145 8.16 20.08 -9.83
CA SER A 145 8.26 21.24 -8.94
C SER A 145 8.16 20.77 -7.49
N CYS A 146 8.96 21.33 -6.60
CA CYS A 146 8.94 20.97 -5.17
C CYS A 146 8.67 22.20 -4.31
N ASP A 147 7.64 22.11 -3.48
CA ASP A 147 7.33 23.10 -2.45
C ASP A 147 7.67 22.52 -1.08
N PHE A 148 8.08 23.38 -0.16
CA PHE A 148 8.41 23.00 1.21
C PHE A 148 7.54 23.76 2.19
N PHE A 149 6.95 23.04 3.13
CA PHE A 149 6.20 23.63 4.22
C PHE A 149 6.65 23.05 5.55
N THR A 150 6.84 23.93 6.52
CA THR A 150 7.24 23.56 7.87
C THR A 150 6.12 23.94 8.83
N LEU A 151 5.44 22.94 9.39
CA LEU A 151 4.48 23.12 10.46
C LEU A 151 5.19 23.59 11.71
N ASP A 152 4.70 24.68 12.31
CA ASP A 152 5.24 25.21 13.56
C ASP A 152 4.14 25.21 14.61
N PRO A 153 4.14 24.26 15.57
CA PRO A 153 3.14 24.19 16.63
C PRO A 153 3.01 25.49 17.45
N ALA A 154 4.05 26.31 17.45
CA ALA A 154 4.09 27.58 18.17
C ALA A 154 3.60 28.77 17.33
N LYS A 155 3.33 28.56 16.04
CA LYS A 155 2.72 29.55 15.15
C LYS A 155 1.25 29.20 14.91
N GLY A 156 0.48 30.23 14.58
CA GLY A 156 -0.94 30.09 14.25
C GLY A 156 -1.86 29.82 15.44
N LEU A 157 -3.12 29.56 15.13
CA LEU A 157 -4.17 29.25 16.11
C LEU A 157 -4.21 27.77 16.48
N SER A 158 -3.89 26.89 15.53
CA SER A 158 -3.75 25.45 15.75
C SER A 158 -2.96 24.79 14.61
N ALA A 159 -2.21 23.73 14.92
CA ALA A 159 -1.49 22.95 13.90
C ALA A 159 -2.45 22.31 12.88
N GLN A 160 -3.69 22.00 13.28
CA GLN A 160 -4.73 21.52 12.37
C GLN A 160 -5.12 22.58 11.34
N LEU A 161 -5.27 23.83 11.76
CA LEU A 161 -5.63 24.92 10.85
C LEU A 161 -4.49 25.22 9.88
N GLU A 162 -3.24 25.23 10.34
CA GLU A 162 -2.08 25.39 9.45
C GLU A 162 -1.99 24.26 8.42
N LEU A 163 -2.19 23.01 8.84
CA LEU A 163 -2.23 21.86 7.94
C LEU A 163 -3.36 21.99 6.91
N ASN A 164 -4.56 22.36 7.35
CA ASN A 164 -5.68 22.58 6.43
C ASN A 164 -5.37 23.70 5.42
N GLU A 165 -4.77 24.80 5.88
CA GLU A 165 -4.46 25.95 5.02
C GLU A 165 -3.46 25.59 3.92
N VAL A 166 -2.36 24.91 4.28
CA VAL A 166 -1.35 24.51 3.29
C VAL A 166 -1.92 23.52 2.27
N ILE A 167 -2.74 22.57 2.71
CA ILE A 167 -3.36 21.59 1.82
C ILE A 167 -4.36 22.25 0.87
N VAL A 168 -5.21 23.16 1.37
CA VAL A 168 -6.14 23.92 0.51
C VAL A 168 -5.37 24.78 -0.49
N ARG A 169 -4.27 25.41 -0.07
CA ARG A 169 -3.41 26.22 -0.95
C ARG A 169 -2.76 25.37 -2.04
N LEU A 170 -2.27 24.18 -1.70
CA LEU A 170 -1.73 23.20 -2.66
C LEU A 170 -2.77 22.88 -3.73
N GLY A 171 -3.99 22.49 -3.32
CA GLY A 171 -5.07 22.16 -4.23
C GLY A 171 -5.45 23.31 -5.16
N LYS A 172 -5.57 24.54 -4.62
CA LYS A 172 -5.89 25.74 -5.42
C LYS A 172 -4.80 26.11 -6.43
N THR A 173 -3.54 25.89 -6.07
CA THR A 173 -2.39 26.37 -6.88
C THR A 173 -1.90 25.33 -7.89
N HIS A 174 -2.09 24.03 -7.58
CA HIS A 174 -1.52 22.94 -8.37
C HIS A 174 -2.55 21.89 -8.83
N GLY A 175 -3.80 21.92 -8.33
CA GLY A 175 -4.85 20.98 -8.73
C GLY A 175 -5.24 21.11 -10.21
N GLY A 176 -5.84 20.06 -10.76
CA GLY A 176 -6.31 19.97 -12.15
C GLY A 176 -6.38 18.52 -12.64
N GLU A 177 -7.28 18.25 -13.59
CA GLU A 177 -7.51 16.88 -14.12
C GLU A 177 -6.28 16.24 -14.78
N LYS A 178 -5.34 17.07 -15.26
CA LYS A 178 -4.07 16.63 -15.85
C LYS A 178 -2.88 16.99 -14.97
N ASN A 179 -3.08 17.15 -13.68
CA ASN A 179 -2.01 17.43 -12.73
C ASN A 179 -1.87 16.27 -11.75
N LEU A 180 -0.63 16.07 -11.29
CA LEU A 180 -0.32 15.16 -10.19
C LEU A 180 0.15 15.97 -8.99
N LEU A 181 -0.49 15.74 -7.85
CA LEU A 181 -0.05 16.24 -6.55
C LEU A 181 0.61 15.09 -5.79
N ILE A 182 1.87 15.27 -5.40
CA ILE A 182 2.58 14.37 -4.51
C ILE A 182 2.72 15.07 -3.16
N ILE A 183 2.32 14.41 -2.08
CA ILE A 183 2.44 14.97 -0.73
C ILE A 183 3.36 14.05 0.06
N VAL A 184 4.54 14.56 0.39
CA VAL A 184 5.57 13.88 1.17
C VAL A 184 5.46 14.33 2.63
N TYR A 185 5.33 13.39 3.55
CA TYR A 185 5.43 13.65 4.98
C TYR A 185 6.48 12.75 5.62
N SER A 186 7.43 13.36 6.31
CA SER A 186 8.42 12.67 7.14
C SER A 186 8.21 13.08 8.59
N GLY A 187 7.91 12.13 9.47
CA GLY A 187 7.60 12.46 10.86
C GLY A 187 6.93 11.34 11.63
N HIS A 188 6.46 11.67 12.83
CA HIS A 188 5.68 10.71 13.61
C HIS A 188 4.26 10.63 13.10
N GLY A 189 3.73 9.41 13.07
CA GLY A 189 2.36 9.10 12.68
C GLY A 189 1.79 8.02 13.56
N LYS A 190 0.48 8.09 13.82
CA LYS A 190 -0.26 7.03 14.51
C LYS A 190 -1.67 6.93 13.95
N LEU A 191 -2.14 5.69 13.81
CA LEU A 191 -3.53 5.43 13.50
C LEU A 191 -4.39 5.75 14.71
N ASP A 192 -5.44 6.49 14.47
CA ASP A 192 -6.48 6.78 15.43
C ASP A 192 -7.80 6.20 14.91
N ASP A 193 -8.61 5.64 15.81
CA ASP A 193 -9.92 5.05 15.48
C ASP A 193 -11.01 5.91 16.10
N LEU A 194 -11.42 6.94 15.36
CA LEU A 194 -12.47 7.86 15.77
C LEU A 194 -13.79 7.38 15.18
N PHE A 195 -14.70 6.90 16.04
CA PHE A 195 -16.04 6.47 15.65
C PHE A 195 -16.08 5.38 14.55
N GLY A 196 -15.12 4.43 14.57
CA GLY A 196 -15.02 3.37 13.57
C GLY A 196 -14.36 3.80 12.26
N ARG A 197 -13.88 5.05 12.18
CA ARG A 197 -13.07 5.55 11.07
C ARG A 197 -11.61 5.63 11.49
N ARG A 198 -10.77 4.90 10.75
CA ARG A 198 -9.32 4.96 10.91
C ARG A 198 -8.81 6.24 10.25
N THR A 199 -8.12 7.06 11.02
CA THR A 199 -7.48 8.30 10.54
C THR A 199 -6.00 8.29 10.89
N LEU A 200 -5.18 9.01 10.12
CA LEU A 200 -3.77 9.21 10.44
C LEU A 200 -3.63 10.52 11.20
N LYS A 201 -3.22 10.44 12.46
CA LYS A 201 -2.72 11.60 13.22
C LYS A 201 -1.23 11.71 13.01
N ILE A 202 -0.74 12.93 12.84
CA ILE A 202 0.69 13.22 12.72
C ILE A 202 1.14 14.11 13.86
N ALA A 203 2.41 14.02 14.28
CA ALA A 203 2.94 14.88 15.32
C ALA A 203 4.44 15.14 15.15
N SER A 204 4.91 16.21 15.80
CA SER A 204 6.34 16.56 15.80
C SER A 204 7.21 15.57 16.56
N ARG A 205 6.65 14.91 17.59
CA ARG A 205 7.39 14.07 18.54
C ARG A 205 6.55 12.87 18.99
N MET A 206 7.25 11.81 19.40
CA MET A 206 6.65 10.64 20.03
C MET A 206 7.06 10.54 21.50
N GLY A 207 6.10 10.35 22.39
CA GLY A 207 6.34 10.11 23.79
C GLY A 207 6.99 8.75 24.05
N LYS A 208 7.63 8.59 25.22
CA LYS A 208 8.27 7.30 25.62
C LYS A 208 7.29 6.12 25.70
N ASN A 209 6.00 6.40 25.82
CA ASN A 209 4.91 5.42 25.81
C ASN A 209 4.43 5.03 24.40
N GLY A 210 5.05 5.55 23.34
CA GLY A 210 4.64 5.31 21.96
C GLY A 210 3.34 6.03 21.56
N ASN A 211 2.95 7.08 22.30
CA ASN A 211 1.85 7.98 21.94
C ASN A 211 2.39 9.27 21.36
N LEU A 212 1.66 9.83 20.40
CA LEU A 212 1.99 11.13 19.82
C LEU A 212 1.92 12.21 20.91
N VAL A 213 2.83 13.18 20.83
CA VAL A 213 2.80 14.37 21.69
C VAL A 213 2.06 15.48 20.96
N GLU A 214 1.02 16.02 21.60
CA GLU A 214 0.23 17.12 21.05
C GLU A 214 1.10 18.33 20.62
N PRO A 215 0.73 19.04 19.55
CA PRO A 215 -0.51 18.87 18.78
C PRO A 215 -0.45 17.72 17.76
N CYS A 216 -1.57 17.01 17.61
CA CYS A 216 -1.72 15.85 16.71
C CYS A 216 -2.77 16.08 15.61
N PRO A 217 -2.50 16.92 14.58
CA PRO A 217 -3.48 17.16 13.53
C PRO A 217 -3.80 15.90 12.71
N ASP A 218 -5.02 15.88 12.18
CA ASP A 218 -5.59 14.82 11.38
C ASP A 218 -5.20 14.97 9.91
N TRP A 219 -4.28 14.12 9.47
CA TRP A 219 -3.81 14.10 8.09
C TRP A 219 -4.92 13.66 7.13
N THR A 220 -5.65 12.60 7.47
CA THR A 220 -6.70 12.03 6.62
C THR A 220 -7.78 13.06 6.34
N HIS A 221 -8.25 13.75 7.37
CA HIS A 221 -9.26 14.80 7.23
C HIS A 221 -8.75 15.98 6.40
N SER A 222 -7.53 16.45 6.68
CA SER A 222 -6.95 17.61 5.98
C SER A 222 -6.80 17.35 4.49
N THR A 223 -6.39 16.14 4.11
CA THR A 223 -6.08 15.76 2.73
C THR A 223 -7.29 15.32 1.93
N ALA A 224 -8.38 14.90 2.58
CA ALA A 224 -9.64 14.53 1.92
C ALA A 224 -10.25 15.65 1.08
N VAL A 225 -9.95 16.93 1.38
CA VAL A 225 -10.41 18.08 0.58
C VAL A 225 -9.86 18.09 -0.85
N LEU A 226 -8.82 17.30 -1.12
CA LEU A 226 -8.23 17.18 -2.44
C LEU A 226 -8.93 16.13 -3.30
N ASN A 227 -9.85 15.32 -2.76
CA ASN A 227 -10.53 14.28 -3.52
C ASN A 227 -11.20 14.88 -4.78
N GLY A 228 -10.90 14.27 -5.94
CA GLY A 228 -11.49 14.65 -7.23
C GLY A 228 -10.84 15.84 -7.94
N ILE A 229 -9.84 16.51 -7.37
CA ILE A 229 -9.21 17.66 -8.04
C ILE A 229 -8.13 17.28 -9.06
N GLY A 230 -7.65 16.03 -9.06
CA GLY A 230 -6.55 15.53 -9.87
C GLY A 230 -6.06 14.17 -9.38
N ASP A 231 -4.95 13.69 -9.93
CA ASP A 231 -4.31 12.47 -9.42
C ASP A 231 -3.44 12.83 -8.21
N ILE A 232 -3.50 12.04 -7.13
CA ILE A 232 -2.85 12.33 -5.84
C ILE A 232 -2.07 11.12 -5.37
N LEU A 233 -0.80 11.34 -5.00
CA LEU A 233 0.08 10.36 -4.38
C LEU A 233 0.57 10.85 -3.02
N HIS A 234 0.25 10.13 -1.95
CA HIS A 234 0.87 10.35 -0.64
C HIS A 234 2.14 9.50 -0.51
N ILE A 235 3.24 10.12 -0.12
CA ILE A 235 4.47 9.44 0.27
C ILE A 235 4.70 9.69 1.76
N LEU A 236 4.56 8.66 2.58
CA LEU A 236 4.50 8.80 4.03
C LEU A 236 5.64 8.03 4.68
N ASP A 237 6.68 8.73 5.11
CA ASP A 237 7.75 8.18 5.95
C ASP A 237 7.36 8.32 7.42
N CYS A 238 6.32 7.59 7.82
CA CYS A 238 5.83 7.57 9.20
C CYS A 238 5.21 6.22 9.58
N CYS A 239 5.32 5.87 10.87
CA CYS A 239 4.74 4.66 11.43
C CYS A 239 3.21 4.65 11.20
N ALA A 240 2.65 3.52 10.75
CA ALA A 240 1.21 3.26 10.64
C ALA A 240 0.42 3.97 9.52
N ALA A 241 1.06 4.65 8.57
CA ALA A 241 0.38 5.38 7.49
C ALA A 241 -0.62 4.55 6.66
N ALA A 242 -0.25 3.37 6.16
CA ALA A 242 -1.02 2.72 5.10
C ALA A 242 -2.42 2.17 5.51
N SER A 243 -2.70 1.98 6.80
CA SER A 243 -4.00 1.40 7.23
C SER A 243 -5.10 2.44 7.50
N ALA A 244 -4.82 3.73 7.30
CA ALA A 244 -5.72 4.85 7.61
C ALA A 244 -6.62 5.28 6.44
N PHE A 245 -6.38 4.77 5.23
CA PHE A 245 -6.78 5.49 4.01
C PHE A 245 -7.69 4.72 3.07
N THR A 246 -8.56 3.87 3.61
CA THR A 246 -9.52 3.13 2.76
C THR A 246 -10.54 4.02 2.05
N GLU A 247 -10.66 5.29 2.46
CA GLU A 247 -11.70 6.22 1.96
C GLU A 247 -11.19 7.29 0.99
N LEU A 248 -9.88 7.57 0.95
CA LEU A 248 -9.32 8.61 0.08
C LEU A 248 -9.26 8.17 -1.39
N ASP A 249 -9.40 9.13 -2.31
CA ASP A 249 -9.24 8.89 -3.74
C ASP A 249 -7.79 9.19 -4.18
N CYS A 250 -6.83 8.44 -3.61
CA CYS A 250 -5.40 8.65 -3.84
C CYS A 250 -4.60 7.35 -3.73
N ASP A 251 -3.43 7.30 -4.38
CA ASP A 251 -2.43 6.28 -4.09
C ASP A 251 -1.61 6.67 -2.86
N ILE A 252 -1.17 5.68 -2.10
CA ILE A 252 -0.26 5.86 -0.96
C ILE A 252 0.92 4.92 -1.07
N LEU A 253 2.11 5.48 -0.88
CA LEU A 253 3.36 4.77 -0.69
C LEU A 253 3.90 5.14 0.70
N ALA A 254 4.08 4.18 1.60
CA ALA A 254 4.46 4.45 2.98
C ALA A 254 5.55 3.53 3.50
N ALA A 255 6.33 4.00 4.47
CA ALA A 255 7.15 3.14 5.32
C ALA A 255 6.24 2.25 6.20
N SER A 256 6.59 0.97 6.41
CA SER A 256 5.89 0.12 7.39
C SER A 256 6.69 -0.04 8.67
N SER A 257 6.20 0.54 9.76
CA SER A 257 6.69 0.23 11.09
C SER A 257 5.52 0.21 12.05
N ALA A 258 4.77 -0.89 12.04
CA ALA A 258 3.78 -1.10 13.10
C ALA A 258 4.43 -1.34 14.47
N ASN A 259 5.70 -1.76 14.58
CA ASN A 259 6.29 -2.22 15.87
C ASN A 259 7.84 -2.21 15.96
N SER A 260 8.55 -1.16 15.56
CA SER A 260 10.02 -1.19 15.63
C SER A 260 10.65 0.18 15.86
N SER A 261 11.63 0.23 16.76
CA SER A 261 12.43 1.40 17.11
C SER A 261 12.95 2.13 15.89
N ALA A 262 12.97 3.46 15.95
CA ALA A 262 13.50 4.34 14.91
C ALA A 262 14.90 3.90 14.47
N GLU A 263 15.13 4.01 13.17
CA GLU A 263 16.28 3.48 12.46
C GLU A 263 17.59 4.13 12.88
N SER A 264 18.62 3.31 13.18
CA SER A 264 19.95 3.80 13.53
C SER A 264 20.88 4.00 12.32
N ASP A 265 20.51 3.50 11.14
CA ASP A 265 21.31 3.55 9.91
C ASP A 265 20.54 4.26 8.79
N PRO A 266 20.77 5.57 8.55
CA PRO A 266 20.06 6.33 7.52
C PRO A 266 20.17 5.76 6.10
N SER A 267 21.20 4.94 5.83
CA SER A 267 21.43 4.32 4.51
C SER A 267 20.45 3.19 4.18
N LYS A 268 19.71 2.68 5.16
CA LYS A 268 18.71 1.62 4.99
C LYS A 268 17.27 2.11 5.15
N SER A 269 17.09 3.43 5.16
CA SER A 269 15.80 4.05 5.35
C SER A 269 14.91 3.96 4.12
N PHE A 270 13.60 4.04 4.37
CA PHE A 270 12.60 4.07 3.31
C PHE A 270 12.88 5.22 2.33
N THR A 271 13.15 6.42 2.86
CA THR A 271 13.47 7.60 2.03
C THR A 271 14.76 7.41 1.22
N ARG A 272 15.82 6.82 1.78
CA ARG A 272 17.04 6.50 1.01
C ARG A 272 16.75 5.55 -0.15
N ALA A 273 16.07 4.44 0.14
CA ALA A 273 15.71 3.45 -0.88
C ALA A 273 14.82 4.04 -1.98
N LEU A 274 13.92 4.97 -1.61
CA LEU A 274 13.10 5.73 -2.54
C LEU A 274 13.95 6.62 -3.46
N ILE A 275 14.90 7.38 -2.92
CA ILE A 275 15.84 8.21 -3.68
C ILE A 275 16.62 7.36 -4.69
N ASP A 276 17.24 6.27 -4.23
CA ASP A 276 18.04 5.39 -5.08
C ASP A 276 17.22 4.80 -6.23
N THR A 277 16.00 4.40 -5.93
CA THR A 277 15.09 3.84 -6.94
C THR A 277 14.69 4.89 -7.98
N ILE A 278 14.38 6.12 -7.56
CA ILE A 278 14.04 7.23 -8.46
C ILE A 278 15.23 7.52 -9.39
N LEU A 279 16.44 7.68 -8.85
CA LEU A 279 17.64 7.98 -9.63
C LEU A 279 17.98 6.86 -10.61
N ALA A 280 17.79 5.60 -10.22
CA ALA A 280 18.03 4.43 -11.07
C ALA A 280 17.14 4.40 -12.33
N THR A 281 16.00 5.10 -12.33
CA THR A 281 15.13 5.19 -13.51
C THR A 281 15.77 5.95 -14.66
N LYS A 282 16.74 6.84 -14.38
CA LYS A 282 17.38 7.73 -15.37
C LYS A 282 16.35 8.53 -16.20
N GLY A 283 15.26 8.95 -15.56
CA GLY A 283 14.19 9.74 -16.17
C GLY A 283 13.16 8.93 -16.96
N ASN A 284 13.29 7.60 -17.01
CA ASN A 284 12.28 6.74 -17.64
C ASN A 284 10.98 6.76 -16.81
N PRO A 285 9.80 6.68 -17.47
CA PRO A 285 8.52 6.53 -16.78
C PRO A 285 8.46 5.27 -15.91
N LEU A 286 7.83 5.38 -14.75
CA LEU A 286 7.64 4.27 -13.79
C LEU A 286 6.32 4.43 -13.04
N THR A 287 5.56 3.37 -12.77
CA THR A 287 4.37 3.51 -11.90
C THR A 287 4.77 3.66 -10.43
N ALA A 288 3.92 4.31 -9.63
CA ALA A 288 4.07 4.34 -8.17
C ALA A 288 4.11 2.92 -7.57
N LEU A 289 3.40 1.97 -8.19
CA LEU A 289 3.42 0.56 -7.80
C LEU A 289 4.74 -0.14 -8.15
N GLU A 290 5.35 0.15 -9.28
CA GLU A 290 6.68 -0.35 -9.64
C GLU A 290 7.77 0.22 -8.74
N LEU A 291 7.63 1.49 -8.35
CA LEU A 291 8.49 2.14 -7.36
C LEU A 291 8.41 1.39 -6.03
N TYR A 292 7.20 1.15 -5.52
CA TYR A 292 6.95 0.30 -4.36
C TYR A 292 7.62 -1.07 -4.49
N ARG A 293 7.41 -1.77 -5.61
CA ARG A 293 7.93 -3.13 -5.83
C ARG A 293 9.45 -3.15 -5.74
N THR A 294 10.10 -2.17 -6.36
CA THR A 294 11.55 -2.10 -6.40
C THR A 294 12.10 -1.88 -4.99
N ILE A 295 11.50 -0.98 -4.21
CA ILE A 295 11.85 -0.75 -2.80
C ILE A 295 11.56 -2.01 -1.96
N ALA A 296 10.42 -2.69 -2.19
CA ALA A 296 10.06 -3.91 -1.47
C ALA A 296 11.03 -5.07 -1.74
N ARG A 297 11.68 -5.11 -2.91
CA ARG A 297 12.74 -6.10 -3.22
C ARG A 297 14.00 -5.85 -2.41
N LEU A 298 14.37 -4.58 -2.17
CA LEU A 298 15.54 -4.24 -1.35
C LEU A 298 15.43 -4.81 0.07
N LYS A 299 14.22 -4.92 0.63
CA LYS A 299 14.01 -5.64 1.90
C LYS A 299 14.41 -7.11 1.81
N ARG A 300 14.00 -7.82 0.75
CA ARG A 300 14.37 -9.23 0.55
C ARG A 300 15.88 -9.39 0.54
N ASP A 301 16.57 -8.42 -0.08
CA ASP A 301 18.02 -8.38 -0.18
C ASP A 301 18.69 -7.87 1.12
N LYS A 302 17.90 -7.64 2.18
CA LYS A 302 18.31 -7.12 3.50
C LYS A 302 18.95 -5.73 3.45
N LEU A 303 18.63 -4.96 2.41
CA LEU A 303 19.05 -3.58 2.20
C LEU A 303 18.02 -2.56 2.73
N LEU A 304 16.91 -3.04 3.29
CA LEU A 304 15.86 -2.23 3.92
C LEU A 304 15.34 -2.96 5.15
N TYR A 305 15.18 -2.26 6.28
CA TYR A 305 14.66 -2.86 7.51
C TYR A 305 13.14 -3.12 7.46
N TYR A 306 12.41 -2.23 6.78
CA TYR A 306 10.95 -2.24 6.74
C TYR A 306 10.43 -2.73 5.39
N THR A 307 9.24 -3.33 5.37
CA THR A 307 8.56 -3.54 4.08
C THR A 307 7.84 -2.23 3.77
N PRO A 308 8.06 -1.55 2.65
CA PRO A 308 7.15 -0.45 2.31
C PRO A 308 5.72 -1.01 2.19
N VAL A 309 4.73 -0.13 2.24
CA VAL A 309 3.35 -0.47 1.92
C VAL A 309 2.90 0.42 0.78
N TYR A 310 2.22 -0.18 -0.18
CA TYR A 310 1.50 0.56 -1.21
C TYR A 310 0.02 0.26 -1.12
N VAL A 311 -0.80 1.30 -1.11
CA VAL A 311 -2.25 1.23 -1.14
C VAL A 311 -2.71 1.96 -2.39
N PRO A 312 -3.25 1.25 -3.39
CA PRO A 312 -3.71 1.89 -4.60
C PRO A 312 -5.06 2.59 -4.36
N GLY A 313 -5.23 3.79 -4.90
CA GLY A 313 -6.47 4.58 -4.84
C GLY A 313 -7.59 3.97 -5.68
N LYS A 314 -8.73 4.63 -5.81
CA LYS A 314 -9.86 4.10 -6.61
C LYS A 314 -9.65 4.31 -8.11
N ARG A 315 -8.86 5.32 -8.48
CA ARG A 315 -8.51 5.67 -9.86
C ARG A 315 -7.48 4.71 -10.47
N LYS A 316 -7.16 4.95 -11.74
CA LYS A 316 -6.06 4.26 -12.45
C LYS A 316 -4.72 4.55 -11.78
N GLY A 317 -3.79 3.59 -11.83
CA GLY A 317 -2.51 3.70 -11.14
C GLY A 317 -1.65 4.87 -11.65
N ILE A 318 -0.92 5.53 -10.75
CA ILE A 318 -0.13 6.72 -11.10
C ILE A 318 1.17 6.34 -11.82
N VAL A 319 1.45 7.00 -12.95
CA VAL A 319 2.74 6.92 -13.67
C VAL A 319 3.56 8.18 -13.41
N LEU A 320 4.72 8.01 -12.79
CA LEU A 320 5.70 9.06 -12.54
C LEU A 320 6.53 9.25 -13.81
N GLN A 321 6.43 10.43 -14.39
CA GLN A 321 7.13 10.81 -15.62
C GLN A 321 7.21 12.33 -15.73
N ALA A 322 8.19 12.84 -16.48
CA ALA A 322 8.32 14.28 -16.67
C ALA A 322 7.04 14.91 -17.26
N PRO A 323 6.59 16.07 -16.75
CA PRO A 323 5.43 16.77 -17.27
C PRO A 323 5.61 17.12 -18.76
N ARG A 324 4.53 17.06 -19.54
CA ARG A 324 4.55 17.35 -20.98
C ARG A 324 3.33 18.15 -21.39
N THR A 325 3.51 18.98 -22.41
CA THR A 325 2.38 19.64 -23.07
C THR A 325 1.60 18.63 -23.90
N ALA A 326 0.29 18.89 -24.10
CA ALA A 326 -0.58 18.02 -24.89
C ALA A 326 -0.05 17.74 -26.32
N LYS A 327 0.72 18.67 -26.92
CA LYS A 327 1.34 18.49 -28.24
C LYS A 327 2.49 17.47 -28.25
N ALA A 328 3.15 17.23 -27.12
CA ALA A 328 4.23 16.25 -26.97
C ALA A 328 3.74 14.86 -26.49
N ALA A 329 2.43 14.70 -26.26
CA ALA A 329 1.80 13.48 -25.77
C ALA A 329 1.80 12.32 -26.79
N SER A 330 1.96 12.62 -28.09
CA SER A 330 1.93 11.62 -29.18
C SER A 330 3.11 10.65 -29.20
N LYS A 331 4.15 10.87 -28.37
CA LYS A 331 5.30 9.97 -28.17
C LYS A 331 5.35 9.44 -26.74
N MET A 332 4.20 9.06 -26.18
CA MET A 332 4.14 8.51 -24.83
C MET A 332 4.77 7.11 -24.82
N THR A 333 5.85 6.95 -24.07
CA THR A 333 6.44 5.64 -23.80
C THR A 333 5.67 5.04 -22.63
N VAL A 334 4.85 4.02 -22.89
CA VAL A 334 4.31 3.18 -21.81
C VAL A 334 5.50 2.61 -21.05
N PRO A 335 5.49 2.56 -19.70
CA PRO A 335 6.58 1.94 -18.96
C PRO A 335 6.85 0.53 -19.51
N ASN A 336 8.10 0.20 -19.80
CA ASN A 336 8.45 -1.13 -20.28
C ASN A 336 8.46 -2.09 -19.08
N TYR A 337 7.31 -2.70 -18.81
CA TYR A 337 7.12 -3.62 -17.71
C TYR A 337 7.89 -4.92 -17.95
N LYS A 338 9.16 -4.96 -17.55
CA LYS A 338 9.93 -6.20 -17.48
C LYS A 338 9.57 -6.93 -16.19
N VAL A 339 8.55 -7.77 -16.27
CA VAL A 339 8.28 -8.79 -15.24
C VAL A 339 9.23 -9.95 -15.50
N SER A 340 10.13 -10.23 -14.55
CA SER A 340 10.97 -11.44 -14.62
C SER A 340 10.06 -12.67 -14.51
N PRO A 341 10.16 -13.64 -15.43
CA PRO A 341 9.48 -14.94 -15.33
C PRO A 341 9.63 -15.61 -13.96
N ASP A 342 10.81 -15.45 -13.36
CA ASP A 342 11.20 -16.07 -12.08
C ASP A 342 11.13 -15.08 -10.89
N GLY A 343 10.42 -13.97 -11.07
CA GLY A 343 10.19 -13.00 -10.02
C GLY A 343 9.32 -13.56 -8.88
N PRO A 344 9.37 -12.95 -7.68
CA PRO A 344 8.46 -13.28 -6.59
C PRO A 344 7.00 -13.03 -6.98
N ARG A 345 6.12 -13.98 -6.68
CA ARG A 345 4.69 -13.97 -7.02
C ARG A 345 3.85 -14.15 -5.78
N ALA A 346 2.63 -13.64 -5.80
CA ALA A 346 1.62 -13.98 -4.80
C ALA A 346 0.84 -15.20 -5.29
N LEU A 347 0.76 -16.23 -4.46
CA LEU A 347 -0.12 -17.38 -4.63
C LEU A 347 -1.44 -17.09 -3.93
N LEU A 348 -2.54 -17.20 -4.67
CA LEU A 348 -3.88 -16.83 -4.25
C LEU A 348 -4.87 -17.97 -4.48
N THR A 349 -5.98 -17.91 -3.78
CA THR A 349 -7.16 -18.76 -4.00
C THR A 349 -8.40 -17.92 -4.28
N VAL A 350 -9.29 -18.44 -5.11
CA VAL A 350 -10.64 -17.90 -5.34
C VAL A 350 -11.63 -19.06 -5.44
N GLN A 351 -12.84 -18.89 -4.90
CA GLN A 351 -13.92 -19.84 -5.07
C GLN A 351 -14.85 -19.35 -6.18
N LEU A 352 -14.99 -20.15 -7.24
CA LEU A 352 -15.88 -19.88 -8.36
C LEU A 352 -17.19 -20.62 -8.16
N GLN A 353 -18.32 -19.99 -8.49
CA GLN A 353 -19.66 -20.59 -8.35
C GLN A 353 -19.86 -21.78 -9.30
N GLU A 354 -19.23 -21.75 -10.46
CA GLU A 354 -19.34 -22.78 -11.48
C GLU A 354 -18.51 -24.03 -11.12
N ASP A 355 -18.99 -25.23 -11.47
CA ASP A 355 -18.21 -26.48 -11.44
C ASP A 355 -17.52 -26.69 -12.79
N PHE A 356 -16.25 -26.30 -12.88
CA PHE A 356 -15.49 -26.40 -14.11
C PHE A 356 -14.75 -27.72 -14.23
N GLY A 357 -14.83 -28.31 -15.42
CA GLY A 357 -13.87 -29.31 -15.88
C GLY A 357 -12.56 -28.67 -16.37
N LYS A 358 -11.53 -29.49 -16.56
CA LYS A 358 -10.20 -29.06 -17.03
C LYS A 358 -10.25 -28.16 -18.29
N GLY A 359 -10.98 -28.58 -19.32
CA GLY A 359 -11.05 -27.82 -20.58
C GLY A 359 -11.74 -26.45 -20.46
N ASN A 360 -12.66 -26.28 -19.51
CA ASN A 360 -13.29 -24.98 -19.25
C ASN A 360 -12.32 -24.03 -18.51
N LEU A 361 -11.50 -24.55 -17.60
CA LEU A 361 -10.47 -23.77 -16.91
C LEU A 361 -9.38 -23.29 -17.88
N GLU A 362 -8.96 -24.14 -18.82
CA GLU A 362 -8.01 -23.76 -19.87
C GLU A 362 -8.58 -22.63 -20.75
N LYS A 363 -9.86 -22.70 -21.11
CA LYS A 363 -10.56 -21.63 -21.83
C LYS A 363 -10.65 -20.34 -21.01
N LEU A 364 -10.96 -20.44 -19.71
CA LEU A 364 -11.01 -19.28 -18.81
C LEU A 364 -9.63 -18.62 -18.69
N GLN A 365 -8.57 -19.41 -18.50
CA GLN A 365 -7.20 -18.91 -18.47
C GLN A 365 -6.82 -18.24 -19.79
N GLY A 366 -7.14 -18.86 -20.93
CA GLY A 366 -6.93 -18.27 -22.25
C GLY A 366 -7.68 -16.95 -22.44
N HIS A 367 -8.93 -16.86 -21.98
CA HIS A 367 -9.72 -15.63 -22.04
C HIS A 367 -9.09 -14.51 -21.20
N ILE A 368 -8.68 -14.80 -19.95
CA ILE A 368 -8.00 -13.83 -19.08
C ILE A 368 -6.71 -13.34 -19.75
N LEU A 369 -5.89 -14.25 -20.26
CA LEU A 369 -4.62 -13.90 -20.90
C LEU A 369 -4.81 -13.13 -22.21
N SER A 370 -5.89 -13.36 -22.95
CA SER A 370 -6.20 -12.65 -24.19
C SER A 370 -6.53 -11.16 -24.00
N ASN A 371 -6.95 -10.77 -22.79
CA ASN A 371 -7.27 -9.39 -22.45
C ASN A 371 -6.11 -8.63 -21.79
N VAL A 372 -4.97 -9.29 -21.53
CA VAL A 372 -3.77 -8.64 -20.96
C VAL A 372 -3.20 -7.66 -22.00
N PRO A 373 -2.94 -6.38 -21.62
CA PRO A 373 -2.35 -5.41 -22.54
C PRO A 373 -1.01 -5.91 -23.11
N LYS A 374 -0.74 -5.61 -24.38
CA LYS A 374 0.46 -6.12 -25.09
C LYS A 374 1.76 -5.66 -24.44
N GLU A 375 1.69 -4.51 -23.78
CA GLU A 375 2.76 -3.83 -23.04
C GLU A 375 3.18 -4.61 -21.79
N VAL A 376 2.37 -5.55 -21.32
CA VAL A 376 2.64 -6.45 -20.19
C VAL A 376 2.66 -7.93 -20.61
N THR A 377 2.99 -8.25 -21.84
CA THR A 377 3.01 -9.65 -22.37
C THR A 377 3.91 -10.64 -21.61
N GLY A 378 4.79 -10.19 -20.72
CA GLY A 378 5.55 -11.03 -19.78
C GLY A 378 4.80 -11.41 -18.49
N LEU A 379 3.54 -11.01 -18.33
CA LEU A 379 2.74 -11.27 -17.14
C LEU A 379 2.44 -12.76 -17.00
N GLN A 380 3.01 -13.40 -15.98
CA GLN A 380 2.62 -14.75 -15.64
C GLN A 380 1.43 -14.71 -14.69
N VAL A 381 0.22 -14.72 -15.25
CA VAL A 381 -0.97 -15.19 -14.53
C VAL A 381 -1.08 -16.68 -14.80
N LYS A 382 -0.88 -17.50 -13.76
CA LYS A 382 -0.87 -18.97 -13.91
C LYS A 382 -1.85 -19.62 -12.97
N PHE A 383 -2.66 -20.53 -13.49
CA PHE A 383 -3.45 -21.42 -12.65
C PHE A 383 -2.53 -22.53 -12.15
N GLU A 384 -2.37 -22.63 -10.84
CA GLU A 384 -1.43 -23.56 -10.18
C GLU A 384 -2.11 -24.85 -9.72
N GLY A 385 -3.43 -24.80 -9.53
CA GLY A 385 -4.25 -25.96 -9.16
C GLY A 385 -5.73 -25.60 -9.19
N ALA A 386 -6.58 -26.60 -9.39
CA ALA A 386 -8.03 -26.46 -9.29
C ALA A 386 -8.62 -27.69 -8.62
N PHE A 387 -9.61 -27.49 -7.76
CA PHE A 387 -10.20 -28.52 -6.93
C PHE A 387 -11.72 -28.49 -7.08
N LYS A 388 -12.31 -29.66 -7.31
CA LYS A 388 -13.76 -29.84 -7.27
C LYS A 388 -14.25 -29.73 -5.84
N SER A 389 -15.35 -29.01 -5.68
CA SER A 389 -16.19 -28.93 -4.50
C SER A 389 -17.65 -29.06 -4.96
N GLU A 390 -18.62 -28.49 -4.25
CA GLU A 390 -19.93 -28.09 -4.82
C GLU A 390 -19.81 -26.94 -5.85
N SER A 391 -18.57 -26.48 -6.08
CA SER A 391 -18.15 -25.36 -6.89
C SER A 391 -16.68 -25.58 -7.32
N THR A 392 -15.99 -24.59 -7.90
CA THR A 392 -14.56 -24.73 -8.23
C THR A 392 -13.69 -23.89 -7.29
N ILE A 393 -12.76 -24.51 -6.57
CA ILE A 393 -11.70 -23.78 -5.86
C ILE A 393 -10.49 -23.68 -6.79
N LEU A 394 -10.15 -22.46 -7.20
CA LEU A 394 -9.01 -22.17 -8.07
C LEU A 394 -7.85 -21.60 -7.26
N GLN A 395 -6.67 -22.21 -7.41
CA GLN A 395 -5.41 -21.67 -6.94
C GLN A 395 -4.63 -21.10 -8.13
N PHE A 396 -4.16 -19.86 -8.02
CA PHE A 396 -3.47 -19.17 -9.10
C PHE A 396 -2.40 -18.24 -8.56
N SER A 397 -1.37 -17.97 -9.37
CA SER A 397 -0.25 -17.13 -8.98
C SER A 397 -0.13 -15.93 -9.92
N VAL A 398 0.14 -14.76 -9.34
CA VAL A 398 0.23 -13.47 -10.04
C VAL A 398 1.47 -12.69 -9.60
N PRO A 399 2.00 -11.78 -10.44
CA PRO A 399 2.99 -10.79 -10.00
C PRO A 399 2.48 -9.97 -8.80
N ILE A 400 3.41 -9.52 -7.96
CA ILE A 400 3.10 -8.77 -6.73
C ILE A 400 2.34 -7.46 -7.00
N GLU A 401 2.51 -6.90 -8.20
CA GLU A 401 1.83 -5.71 -8.70
C GLU A 401 0.33 -5.95 -8.81
N ILE A 402 -0.07 -7.06 -9.45
CA ILE A 402 -1.48 -7.43 -9.57
C ILE A 402 -2.05 -7.71 -8.18
N TRP A 403 -1.30 -8.40 -7.32
CA TRP A 403 -1.74 -8.66 -5.94
C TRP A 403 -2.00 -7.36 -5.16
N ALA A 404 -1.08 -6.40 -5.24
CA ALA A 404 -1.27 -5.10 -4.60
C ALA A 404 -2.50 -4.36 -5.16
N ALA A 405 -2.76 -4.49 -6.46
CA ALA A 405 -3.91 -3.90 -7.13
C ALA A 405 -5.26 -4.58 -6.81
N ILE A 406 -5.29 -5.91 -6.59
CA ILE A 406 -6.47 -6.66 -6.12
C ILE A 406 -6.93 -6.13 -4.74
N GLY A 407 -5.98 -5.69 -3.91
CA GLY A 407 -6.26 -5.02 -2.65
C GLY A 407 -6.90 -5.93 -1.60
N THR A 408 -8.01 -5.49 -1.00
CA THR A 408 -8.71 -6.22 0.09
C THR A 408 -9.98 -6.92 -0.39
N HIS A 409 -10.04 -7.31 -1.67
CA HIS A 409 -11.23 -7.95 -2.21
C HIS A 409 -11.51 -9.28 -1.46
N PRO A 410 -12.69 -9.45 -0.85
CA PRO A 410 -12.94 -10.50 0.14
C PRO A 410 -12.93 -11.92 -0.45
N SER A 411 -13.19 -12.07 -1.75
CA SER A 411 -13.21 -13.37 -2.45
C SER A 411 -11.83 -13.98 -2.73
N PHE A 412 -10.74 -13.23 -2.50
CA PHE A 412 -9.38 -13.71 -2.75
C PHE A 412 -8.68 -14.08 -1.45
N GLY A 413 -8.32 -15.36 -1.32
CA GLY A 413 -7.49 -15.85 -0.22
C GLY A 413 -6.01 -15.70 -0.55
N PHE A 414 -5.23 -15.12 0.35
CA PHE A 414 -3.78 -15.12 0.24
C PHE A 414 -3.21 -16.44 0.78
N VAL A 415 -2.39 -17.12 -0.02
CA VAL A 415 -1.69 -18.34 0.42
C VAL A 415 -0.27 -17.99 0.89
N GLY A 416 0.49 -17.29 0.06
CA GLY A 416 1.89 -16.98 0.34
C GLY A 416 2.61 -16.35 -0.84
N PHE A 417 3.82 -15.86 -0.60
CA PHE A 417 4.73 -15.50 -1.69
C PHE A 417 5.51 -16.73 -2.16
N VAL A 418 5.64 -16.90 -3.47
CA VAL A 418 6.35 -18.00 -4.11
C VAL A 418 7.40 -17.47 -5.09
N ASN A 419 8.54 -18.15 -5.17
CA ASN A 419 9.65 -17.80 -6.08
C ASN A 419 9.94 -18.91 -7.10
N SER A 420 9.03 -19.88 -7.23
CA SER A 420 9.17 -21.00 -8.15
C SER A 420 7.81 -21.38 -8.72
N PRO A 421 7.77 -22.07 -9.87
CA PRO A 421 6.57 -22.78 -10.31
C PRO A 421 6.20 -23.89 -9.32
N ASN A 422 4.97 -24.41 -9.43
CA ASN A 422 4.55 -25.61 -8.71
C ASN A 422 5.51 -26.78 -8.97
N LEU A 423 6.23 -27.23 -7.93
CA LEU A 423 7.27 -28.25 -8.00
C LEU A 423 6.72 -29.65 -8.33
N LEU A 424 5.44 -29.90 -8.10
CA LEU A 424 4.81 -31.21 -8.32
C LEU A 424 4.36 -31.43 -9.77
N ILE A 425 4.28 -30.36 -10.57
CA ILE A 425 3.72 -30.39 -11.93
C ILE A 425 4.80 -29.97 -12.95
N GLN A 426 6.06 -29.84 -12.53
CA GLN A 426 7.13 -29.53 -13.47
C GLN A 426 7.38 -30.73 -14.40
N PRO A 427 7.52 -30.52 -15.71
CA PRO A 427 8.08 -31.56 -16.57
C PRO A 427 9.48 -31.92 -16.04
N PRO A 428 9.89 -33.19 -16.12
CA PRO A 428 11.22 -33.59 -15.68
C PRO A 428 12.25 -32.69 -16.37
N SER A 429 13.11 -32.05 -15.56
CA SER A 429 14.22 -31.26 -16.11
C SER A 429 15.01 -32.16 -17.06
N PRO A 430 15.38 -31.70 -18.27
CA PRO A 430 16.32 -32.43 -19.09
C PRO A 430 17.59 -32.57 -18.27
N VAL A 431 17.86 -33.80 -17.85
CA VAL A 431 19.11 -34.17 -17.20
C VAL A 431 20.20 -33.66 -18.12
N ALA A 432 20.98 -32.69 -17.64
CA ALA A 432 22.22 -32.33 -18.31
C ALA A 432 23.04 -33.60 -18.35
N ASP A 433 23.12 -34.20 -19.53
CA ASP A 433 23.96 -35.33 -19.83
C ASP A 433 25.40 -34.82 -19.68
N ALA A 434 25.88 -34.85 -18.44
CA ALA A 434 27.27 -34.57 -18.11
C ALA A 434 28.07 -35.72 -18.71
N GLY A 435 28.50 -35.51 -19.95
CA GLY A 435 29.33 -36.42 -20.71
C GLY A 435 30.44 -36.97 -19.83
N HIS A 436 30.35 -38.27 -19.57
CA HIS A 436 31.48 -39.07 -19.13
C HIS A 436 32.57 -38.99 -20.20
N ALA A 437 33.56 -38.13 -19.98
CA ALA A 437 34.88 -38.32 -20.57
C ALA A 437 35.65 -39.30 -19.65
N PRO A 438 36.22 -40.40 -20.17
CA PRO A 438 36.97 -41.34 -19.34
C PRO A 438 38.37 -40.78 -19.09
N SER A 439 38.61 -40.21 -17.91
CA SER A 439 39.96 -39.94 -17.43
C SER A 439 40.57 -41.23 -16.87
N ARG A 440 41.55 -41.78 -17.62
CA ARG A 440 42.40 -42.89 -17.21
C ARG A 440 43.32 -42.50 -16.04
N ILE A 441 43.32 -43.40 -15.05
CA ILE A 441 44.45 -43.87 -14.23
C ILE A 441 45.10 -42.87 -13.26
N GLY A 442 44.98 -43.22 -11.98
CA GLY A 442 45.80 -42.74 -10.87
C GLY A 442 45.34 -43.44 -9.60
N GLU A 443 45.90 -44.62 -9.33
CA GLU A 443 45.71 -45.41 -8.12
C GLU A 443 45.98 -44.57 -6.85
N GLN A 444 45.09 -44.67 -5.86
CA GLN A 444 45.49 -44.96 -4.48
C GLN A 444 44.26 -45.34 -3.64
N GLU A 445 44.28 -46.58 -3.16
CA GLU A 445 43.48 -47.07 -2.04
C GLU A 445 43.66 -46.17 -0.81
N VAL A 446 42.62 -46.03 0.02
CA VAL A 446 42.61 -46.42 1.44
C VAL A 446 41.20 -46.17 2.03
N GLY A 447 40.60 -47.23 2.58
CA GLY A 447 39.97 -47.19 3.91
C GLY A 447 38.46 -46.95 4.01
N PHE A 448 37.69 -48.05 3.92
CA PHE A 448 36.39 -48.19 4.55
C PHE A 448 36.52 -48.19 6.08
N PHE A 449 35.65 -47.48 6.79
CA PHE A 449 35.17 -47.87 8.11
C PHE A 449 33.65 -47.71 8.18
N ILE A 450 33.05 -48.72 8.81
CA ILE A 450 31.64 -49.12 8.91
C ILE A 450 30.81 -48.11 9.71
#